data_AF-A0A800D8N1-F1
#
_entry.id   AF-A0A800D8N1-F1
#
_cell.length_a   1.000
_cell.length_b   1.000
_cell.length_c   1.000
_cell.angle_alpha   90.00
_cell.angle_beta   90.00
_cell.angle_gamma   90.00
#
_symmetry.space_group_name_H-M   'P 1'
#
loop_
_entity.id
_entity.type
_entity.pdbx_description
1 polymer ?
#
loop_
_entity_poly.entity_id
_entity_poly.type
_entity_poly.pdbx_seq_one_letter_code
_entity_poly.pdbx_strand_id
1 'polypeptide(L)'
;MRVARPLALLLLILLAACFPASPLPPTPTPHPTTIPAPSPLPTPPPSPTPLPNDLYLTAEDIFLHPGPDLYSGDRVTFDVTPRNLGSIDPADLTVRVYLWTEDGPQPIAEGAVGYPTFDRVPRARLVWAWDTSGLEGEQVLTVRLDPDDLIREGDEDPWNNNVNLTVRLLPAEERPPVEIAATWTTTTTTCCEVHYLTGTAAERDLPRILAQADEAMDYVETRLRVQQEESFSLYLIGRVIGHGGYAQGSDRLVISYLDRHYAGGNLQEVLRHEITHVLDAAGLSPRAPAMMREGLAVWIAGGHFKPEPLRARGAAILRLGWYIPLGDLAEEFYTHQHEIG
;
A
#
# COMPACT_ATOMS: atom_id res chain seq x y z
N MET A 1 17.13 -6.67 -65.35
CA MET A 1 17.20 -5.43 -66.16
C MET A 1 16.41 -4.34 -65.45
N ARG A 2 17.08 -3.21 -65.16
CA ARG A 2 16.57 -1.85 -64.86
C ARG A 2 15.64 -1.70 -63.63
N VAL A 3 16.08 -1.15 -62.48
CA VAL A 3 16.72 0.15 -62.14
C VAL A 3 15.73 1.33 -62.06
N ALA A 4 15.77 1.99 -60.89
CA ALA A 4 15.45 3.40 -60.60
C ALA A 4 13.96 3.83 -60.57
N ARG A 5 13.49 4.71 -59.68
CA ARG A 5 14.10 5.54 -58.62
C ARG A 5 12.96 6.15 -57.76
N PRO A 6 13.21 6.53 -56.50
CA PRO A 6 12.35 7.43 -55.74
C PRO A 6 12.67 8.88 -56.12
N LEU A 7 11.68 9.66 -56.55
CA LEU A 7 11.84 11.09 -56.85
C LEU A 7 10.49 11.83 -56.77
N ALA A 8 9.85 11.81 -55.59
CA ALA A 8 8.55 12.48 -55.39
C ALA A 8 8.53 13.44 -54.20
N LEU A 9 9.69 13.82 -53.66
CA LEU A 9 9.80 14.71 -52.49
C LEU A 9 10.69 15.95 -52.70
N LEU A 10 10.95 16.35 -53.95
CA LEU A 10 11.80 17.53 -54.25
C LEU A 10 11.16 18.54 -55.22
N LEU A 11 9.83 18.50 -55.41
CA LEU A 11 9.14 19.39 -56.35
C LEU A 11 7.91 20.10 -55.75
N LEU A 12 7.91 20.33 -54.44
CA LEU A 12 6.91 21.19 -53.77
C LEU A 12 7.52 22.46 -53.13
N ILE A 13 8.84 22.67 -53.26
CA ILE A 13 9.58 23.79 -52.64
C ILE A 13 9.83 24.95 -53.63
N LEU A 14 9.45 24.82 -54.90
CA LEU A 14 9.87 25.77 -55.97
C LEU A 14 8.75 26.62 -56.59
N LEU A 15 7.57 26.74 -55.97
CA LEU A 15 6.43 27.51 -56.51
C LEU A 15 5.89 28.64 -55.62
N ALA A 16 6.62 29.07 -54.59
CA ALA A 16 6.24 30.18 -53.71
C ALA A 16 7.06 31.47 -53.92
N ALA A 17 7.60 31.69 -55.12
CA ALA A 17 8.36 32.90 -55.45
C ALA A 17 7.63 33.73 -56.52
N CYS A 18 6.61 34.48 -56.12
CA CYS A 18 6.14 35.69 -56.82
C CYS A 18 5.00 36.34 -56.02
N PHE A 19 5.34 37.18 -55.03
CA PHE A 19 4.41 38.19 -54.52
C PHE A 19 5.07 39.58 -54.66
N PRO A 20 4.33 40.60 -55.13
CA PRO A 20 4.85 41.95 -55.31
C PRO A 20 5.10 42.62 -53.96
N ALA A 21 6.16 43.43 -53.91
CA ALA A 21 6.61 44.16 -52.73
C ALA A 21 5.60 45.22 -52.29
N SER A 22 5.17 45.15 -51.02
CA SER A 22 4.43 46.23 -50.35
C SER A 22 5.37 47.40 -50.03
N PRO A 23 4.89 48.65 -50.08
CA PRO A 23 5.69 49.82 -49.74
C PRO A 23 6.06 49.83 -48.25
N LEU A 24 7.30 50.22 -47.97
CA LEU A 24 7.88 50.30 -46.63
C LEU A 24 7.13 51.33 -45.76
N PRO A 25 6.83 51.02 -44.48
CA PRO A 25 6.34 52.02 -43.53
C PRO A 25 7.46 53.01 -43.16
N PRO A 26 7.12 54.24 -42.76
CA PRO A 26 8.09 55.28 -42.43
C PRO A 26 8.96 54.88 -41.24
N THR A 27 10.25 55.20 -41.36
CA THR A 27 11.29 55.04 -40.34
C THR A 27 10.85 55.65 -39.01
N PRO A 28 10.85 54.89 -37.89
CA PRO A 28 10.62 55.46 -36.57
C PRO A 28 11.81 56.33 -36.16
N THR A 29 11.52 57.54 -35.70
CA THR A 29 12.45 58.49 -35.09
C THR A 29 13.13 57.86 -33.87
N PRO A 30 14.46 58.00 -33.67
CA PRO A 30 15.13 57.38 -32.54
C PRO A 30 14.70 58.05 -31.23
N HIS A 31 14.08 57.27 -30.34
CA HIS A 31 13.93 57.66 -28.94
C HIS A 31 15.26 57.46 -28.19
N PRO A 32 15.61 58.36 -27.25
CA PRO A 32 16.82 58.23 -26.46
C PRO A 32 16.78 56.94 -25.64
N THR A 33 17.76 56.06 -25.87
CA THR A 33 17.95 54.81 -25.13
C THR A 33 18.38 55.13 -23.69
N THR A 34 17.49 54.89 -22.73
CA THR A 34 17.87 54.79 -21.33
C THR A 34 18.65 53.50 -21.12
N ILE A 35 19.86 53.61 -20.58
CA ILE A 35 20.69 52.46 -20.19
C ILE A 35 19.93 51.69 -19.09
N PRO A 36 19.59 50.41 -19.28
CA PRO A 36 18.96 49.62 -18.24
C PRO A 36 19.97 49.40 -17.10
N ALA A 37 19.52 49.67 -15.87
CA ALA A 37 20.28 49.36 -14.66
C ALA A 37 20.63 47.86 -14.62
N PRO A 38 21.80 47.48 -14.07
CA PRO A 38 22.21 46.07 -14.00
C PRO A 38 21.13 45.25 -13.28
N SER A 39 20.67 44.19 -13.94
CA SER A 39 19.77 43.20 -13.34
C SER A 39 20.41 42.64 -12.07
N PRO A 40 19.68 42.56 -10.95
CA PRO A 40 20.20 41.92 -9.74
C PRO A 40 20.54 40.47 -10.06
N LEU A 41 21.71 40.03 -9.59
CA LEU A 41 22.15 38.65 -9.67
C LEU A 41 21.07 37.74 -9.04
N PRO A 42 20.70 36.60 -9.66
CA PRO A 42 19.77 35.67 -9.03
C PRO A 42 20.30 35.29 -7.65
N THR A 43 19.49 35.54 -6.62
CA THR A 43 19.76 35.12 -5.25
C THR A 43 19.99 33.61 -5.26
N PRO A 44 21.08 33.09 -4.68
CA PRO A 44 21.26 31.65 -4.56
C PRO A 44 20.05 31.05 -3.84
N PRO A 45 19.58 29.85 -4.26
CA PRO A 45 18.49 29.17 -3.56
C PRO A 45 18.86 29.05 -2.07
N PRO A 46 17.88 29.19 -1.16
CA PRO A 46 18.15 29.06 0.27
C PRO A 46 18.82 27.70 0.53
N SER A 47 19.88 27.71 1.35
CA SER A 47 20.46 26.47 1.84
C SER A 47 19.38 25.64 2.55
N PRO A 48 19.36 24.31 2.38
CA PRO A 48 18.41 23.46 3.08
C PRO A 48 18.55 23.66 4.59
N THR A 49 17.42 23.84 5.27
CA THR A 49 17.37 23.91 6.73
C THR A 49 17.95 22.59 7.28
N PRO A 50 18.88 22.64 8.25
CA PRO A 50 19.39 21.42 8.87
C PRO A 50 18.23 20.66 9.52
N LEU A 51 18.20 19.35 9.32
CA LEU A 51 17.22 18.48 9.99
C LEU A 51 17.51 18.47 11.51
N PRO A 52 16.48 18.31 12.36
CA PRO A 52 16.68 18.10 13.80
C PRO A 52 17.56 16.87 14.06
N ASN A 53 18.20 16.84 15.23
CA ASN A 53 19.05 15.73 15.67
C ASN A 53 18.38 14.87 16.76
N ASP A 54 17.23 15.32 17.25
CA ASP A 54 16.31 14.70 18.21
C ASP A 54 15.04 14.23 17.50
N LEU A 55 14.11 13.63 18.25
CA LEU A 55 12.78 13.23 17.80
C LEU A 55 12.12 14.38 17.02
N TYR A 56 11.51 14.09 15.88
CA TYR A 56 10.72 15.07 15.15
C TYR A 56 9.73 14.40 14.20
N LEU A 57 8.83 15.20 13.64
CA LEU A 57 7.85 14.76 12.65
C LEU A 57 7.74 15.77 11.49
N THR A 58 7.50 15.27 10.27
CA THR A 58 7.17 16.09 9.11
C THR A 58 5.87 15.65 8.45
N ALA A 59 5.30 16.46 7.56
CA ALA A 59 4.06 16.12 6.84
C ALA A 59 4.21 14.88 5.94
N GLU A 60 5.42 14.61 5.45
CA GLU A 60 5.72 13.43 4.62
C GLU A 60 5.68 12.12 5.41
N ASP A 61 5.71 12.21 6.74
CA ASP A 61 5.73 11.06 7.63
C ASP A 61 4.33 10.61 8.07
N ILE A 62 3.29 11.30 7.60
CA ILE A 62 1.90 11.07 7.96
C ILE A 62 1.14 10.64 6.72
N PHE A 63 0.63 9.41 6.75
CA PHE A 63 -0.21 8.86 5.70
C PHE A 63 -1.63 8.65 6.21
N LEU A 64 -2.60 8.98 5.37
CA LEU A 64 -4.02 8.80 5.65
C LEU A 64 -4.58 7.69 4.76
N HIS A 65 -5.43 6.85 5.34
CA HIS A 65 -6.15 5.80 4.62
C HIS A 65 -7.66 5.88 4.90
N PRO A 66 -8.55 5.69 3.92
CA PRO A 66 -8.24 5.44 2.50
C PRO A 66 -7.58 6.66 1.83
N GLY A 67 -6.91 6.46 0.70
CA GLY A 67 -6.24 7.55 -0.02
C GLY A 67 -5.98 7.15 -1.48
N PRO A 68 -5.65 8.12 -2.35
CA PRO A 68 -5.20 9.48 -2.02
C PRO A 68 -6.29 10.49 -1.68
N ASP A 69 -7.52 10.31 -2.19
CA ASP A 69 -8.64 11.19 -1.90
C ASP A 69 -9.45 10.67 -0.70
N LEU A 70 -10.03 11.61 0.05
CA LEU A 70 -10.87 11.34 1.21
C LEU A 70 -12.25 11.97 0.99
N TYR A 71 -13.29 11.25 1.42
CA TYR A 71 -14.68 11.64 1.24
C TYR A 71 -15.38 11.73 2.59
N SER A 72 -16.40 12.59 2.68
CA SER A 72 -17.33 12.59 3.81
C SER A 72 -17.89 11.18 4.04
N GLY A 73 -17.85 10.73 5.30
CA GLY A 73 -18.28 9.39 5.72
C GLY A 73 -17.20 8.31 5.71
N ASP A 74 -15.96 8.61 5.30
CA ASP A 74 -14.82 7.72 5.49
C ASP A 74 -14.46 7.55 6.97
N ARG A 75 -14.00 6.36 7.33
CA ARG A 75 -13.28 6.08 8.57
C ARG A 75 -11.79 6.08 8.32
N VAL A 76 -11.14 7.18 8.70
CA VAL A 76 -9.75 7.44 8.38
C VAL A 76 -8.82 6.79 9.39
N THR A 77 -7.81 6.08 8.88
CA THR A 77 -6.66 5.58 9.62
C THR A 77 -5.48 6.53 9.44
N PHE A 78 -4.79 6.85 10.53
CA PHE A 78 -3.53 7.57 10.50
C PHE A 78 -2.37 6.59 10.60
N ASP A 79 -1.38 6.74 9.74
CA ASP A 79 -0.09 6.03 9.82
C ASP A 79 1.01 7.08 9.98
N VAL A 80 1.64 7.12 11.16
CA VAL A 80 2.57 8.18 11.57
C VAL A 80 3.93 7.55 11.85
N THR A 81 4.96 7.99 11.12
CA THR A 81 6.34 7.49 11.26
C THR A 81 7.22 8.53 11.96
N PRO A 82 7.54 8.39 13.26
CA PRO A 82 8.48 9.31 13.92
C PRO A 82 9.87 9.23 13.30
N ARG A 83 10.59 10.36 13.28
CA ARG A 83 11.99 10.42 12.83
C ARG A 83 12.92 10.59 14.02
N ASN A 84 14.18 10.15 13.87
CA ASN A 84 15.22 10.24 14.88
C ASN A 84 14.83 9.68 16.26
N LEU A 85 14.10 8.57 16.29
CA LEU A 85 13.68 7.93 17.55
C LEU A 85 14.86 7.60 18.50
N GLY A 86 16.07 7.41 17.95
CA GLY A 86 17.27 7.23 18.76
C GLY A 86 17.18 5.99 19.66
N SER A 87 17.29 6.21 20.97
CA SER A 87 17.15 5.17 22.00
C SER A 87 15.79 5.14 22.69
N ILE A 88 14.83 5.96 22.25
CA ILE A 88 13.47 5.96 22.78
C ILE A 88 12.81 4.62 22.43
N ASP A 89 12.25 3.93 23.43
CA ASP A 89 11.43 2.75 23.16
C ASP A 89 10.16 3.19 22.42
N PRO A 90 9.88 2.66 21.22
CA PRO A 90 8.66 3.01 20.49
C PRO A 90 7.39 2.89 21.35
N ALA A 91 7.32 1.89 22.24
CA ALA A 91 6.13 1.66 23.07
C ALA A 91 5.87 2.78 24.08
N ASP A 92 6.90 3.56 24.44
CA ASP A 92 6.79 4.70 25.35
C ASP A 92 6.40 5.99 24.61
N LEU A 93 6.53 6.03 23.28
CA LEU A 93 6.19 7.20 22.48
C LEU A 93 4.71 7.21 22.10
N THR A 94 3.98 8.21 22.62
CA THR A 94 2.55 8.42 22.29
C THR A 94 2.40 9.37 21.11
N VAL A 95 1.44 9.07 20.23
CA VAL A 95 1.00 9.93 19.13
C VAL A 95 -0.44 10.34 19.36
N ARG A 96 -0.73 11.63 19.23
CA ARG A 96 -2.09 12.17 19.36
C ARG A 96 -2.42 13.08 18.18
N VAL A 97 -3.61 12.90 17.63
CA VAL A 97 -4.13 13.68 16.50
C VAL A 97 -5.28 14.56 16.98
N TYR A 98 -5.25 15.82 16.58
CA TYR A 98 -6.25 16.82 16.90
C TYR A 98 -6.92 17.34 15.63
N LEU A 99 -8.24 17.51 15.66
CA LEU A 99 -9.01 18.25 14.65
C LEU A 99 -9.27 19.67 15.17
N TRP A 100 -8.98 20.68 14.36
CA TRP A 100 -9.33 22.06 14.69
C TRP A 100 -10.79 22.35 14.37
N THR A 101 -11.56 22.71 15.39
CA THR A 101 -12.94 23.17 15.27
C THR A 101 -13.07 24.62 15.74
N GLU A 102 -14.27 25.19 15.66
CA GLU A 102 -14.56 26.52 16.21
C GLU A 102 -14.26 26.62 17.72
N ASP A 103 -14.40 25.50 18.45
CA ASP A 103 -14.12 25.40 19.88
C ASP A 103 -12.63 25.14 20.20
N GLY A 104 -11.77 25.10 19.18
CA GLY A 104 -10.33 24.81 19.30
C GLY A 104 -9.96 23.37 18.92
N PRO A 105 -8.69 22.95 19.18
CA PRO A 105 -8.21 21.63 18.79
C PRO A 105 -8.81 20.54 19.70
N GLN A 106 -9.54 19.59 19.10
CA GLN A 106 -10.15 18.45 19.79
C GLN A 106 -9.38 17.16 19.47
N PRO A 107 -8.99 16.34 20.45
CA PRO A 107 -8.33 15.06 20.18
C PRO A 107 -9.31 14.11 19.51
N ILE A 108 -8.92 13.57 18.36
CA ILE A 108 -9.72 12.61 17.58
C ILE A 108 -9.10 11.21 17.59
N ALA A 109 -7.80 11.11 17.86
CA ALA A 109 -7.09 9.83 17.88
C ALA A 109 -5.88 9.89 18.83
N GLU A 110 -5.58 8.76 19.46
CA GLU A 110 -4.38 8.57 20.29
C GLU A 110 -3.93 7.11 20.22
N GLY A 111 -2.62 6.88 20.25
CA GLY A 111 -2.04 5.55 20.38
C GLY A 111 -0.52 5.58 20.50
N ALA A 112 0.06 4.45 20.92
CA ALA A 112 1.51 4.30 21.02
C ALA A 112 2.15 3.92 19.68
N VAL A 113 3.43 4.27 19.52
CA VAL A 113 4.25 3.77 18.42
C VAL A 113 4.61 2.31 18.67
N GLY A 114 4.67 1.51 17.61
CA GLY A 114 5.11 0.13 17.66
C GLY A 114 5.64 -0.33 16.33
N TYR A 115 5.59 -1.64 16.07
CA TYR A 115 5.98 -2.22 14.79
C TYR A 115 4.76 -2.84 14.11
N PRO A 116 3.85 -2.02 13.53
CA PRO A 116 2.63 -2.52 12.91
C PRO A 116 2.87 -3.28 11.60
N THR A 117 4.12 -3.32 11.13
CA THR A 117 4.58 -3.94 9.89
C THR A 117 5.88 -4.70 10.12
N PHE A 118 6.20 -5.66 9.24
CA PHE A 118 7.39 -6.51 9.34
C PHE A 118 8.69 -5.82 8.87
N ASP A 119 8.63 -4.56 8.43
CA ASP A 119 9.79 -3.78 7.99
C ASP A 119 10.63 -3.23 9.15
N ARG A 120 10.22 -3.48 10.40
CA ARG A 120 10.87 -3.01 11.64
C ARG A 120 11.01 -1.48 11.71
N VAL A 121 10.20 -0.76 10.93
CA VAL A 121 10.14 0.70 11.05
C VAL A 121 9.07 1.04 12.09
N PRO A 122 9.43 1.78 13.14
CA PRO A 122 8.49 2.15 14.19
C PRO A 122 7.43 3.11 13.64
N ARG A 123 6.15 2.82 13.88
CA ARG A 123 5.01 3.66 13.46
C ARG A 123 3.85 3.57 14.45
N ALA A 124 3.11 4.67 14.59
CA ALA A 124 1.78 4.64 15.19
C ALA A 124 0.73 4.46 14.09
N ARG A 125 -0.04 3.37 14.16
CA ARG A 125 -1.17 3.11 13.25
C ARG A 125 -2.49 3.22 14.00
N LEU A 126 -3.15 4.35 13.85
CA LEU A 126 -4.41 4.69 14.52
C LEU A 126 -5.57 4.29 13.60
N VAL A 127 -6.00 3.02 13.70
CA VAL A 127 -6.95 2.40 12.76
C VAL A 127 -8.37 2.92 12.96
N TRP A 128 -9.02 3.36 11.87
CA TRP A 128 -10.40 3.85 11.85
C TRP A 128 -10.69 4.93 12.89
N ALA A 129 -9.69 5.78 13.15
CA ALA A 129 -9.70 6.69 14.29
C ALA A 129 -10.49 7.97 14.03
N TRP A 130 -10.67 8.39 12.77
CA TRP A 130 -11.42 9.60 12.45
C TRP A 130 -12.63 9.31 11.55
N ASP A 131 -13.82 9.50 12.10
CA ASP A 131 -15.08 9.46 11.37
C ASP A 131 -15.33 10.84 10.72
N THR A 132 -15.35 10.86 9.39
CA THR A 132 -15.53 12.09 8.60
C THR A 132 -16.99 12.35 8.22
N SER A 133 -17.93 11.59 8.78
CA SER A 133 -19.36 11.74 8.48
C SER A 133 -19.85 13.16 8.69
N GLY A 134 -20.37 13.78 7.63
CA GLY A 134 -20.90 15.15 7.67
C GLY A 134 -19.84 16.24 7.64
N LEU A 135 -18.56 15.89 7.46
CA LEU A 135 -17.47 16.83 7.27
C LEU A 135 -17.12 16.95 5.78
N GLU A 136 -16.94 18.17 5.29
CA GLU A 136 -16.58 18.48 3.90
C GLU A 136 -15.61 19.67 3.85
N GLY A 137 -14.87 19.80 2.75
CA GLY A 137 -13.93 20.90 2.55
C GLY A 137 -12.62 20.73 3.31
N GLU A 138 -11.93 21.84 3.59
CA GLU A 138 -10.64 21.83 4.27
C GLU A 138 -10.79 21.58 5.76
N GLN A 139 -10.13 20.54 6.24
CA GLN A 139 -10.00 20.17 7.65
C GLN A 139 -8.56 20.40 8.07
N VAL A 140 -8.36 21.12 9.18
CA VAL A 140 -7.03 21.34 9.73
C VAL A 140 -6.80 20.34 10.86
N LEU A 141 -5.75 19.55 10.74
CA LEU A 141 -5.33 18.57 11.72
C LEU A 141 -3.99 18.97 12.31
N THR A 142 -3.76 18.62 13.58
CA THR A 142 -2.43 18.64 14.19
C THR A 142 -2.09 17.24 14.66
N VAL A 143 -0.95 16.70 14.21
CA VAL A 143 -0.38 15.46 14.74
C VAL A 143 0.76 15.82 15.66
N ARG A 144 0.80 15.22 16.86
CA ARG A 144 1.86 15.42 17.85
C ARG A 144 2.45 14.09 18.30
N LEU A 145 3.77 14.01 18.29
CA LEU A 145 4.54 13.04 19.05
C LEU A 145 4.73 13.57 20.48
N ASP A 146 4.76 12.67 21.47
CA ASP A 146 4.88 12.97 22.90
C ASP A 146 4.07 14.21 23.35
N PRO A 147 2.73 14.18 23.19
CA PRO A 147 1.90 15.37 23.37
C PRO A 147 1.88 15.90 24.82
N ASP A 148 2.37 15.11 25.78
CA ASP A 148 2.40 15.43 27.20
C ASP A 148 3.83 15.76 27.71
N ASP A 149 4.83 15.82 26.81
CA ASP A 149 6.23 16.23 27.07
C ASP A 149 6.90 15.38 28.19
N LEU A 150 6.66 14.07 28.14
CA LEU A 150 7.14 13.10 29.13
C LEU A 150 8.54 12.56 28.82
N ILE A 151 8.93 12.52 27.56
CA ILE A 151 10.24 12.07 27.08
C ILE A 151 11.17 13.29 27.03
N ARG A 152 12.36 13.17 27.61
CA ARG A 152 13.34 14.28 27.69
C ARG A 152 14.67 13.99 27.02
N GLU A 153 15.08 12.73 27.01
CA GLU A 153 16.31 12.30 26.36
C GLU A 153 15.96 11.75 24.98
N GLY A 154 16.54 12.34 23.94
CA GLY A 154 16.17 12.07 22.55
C GLY A 154 14.96 12.85 22.04
N ASP A 155 14.32 13.65 22.90
CA ASP A 155 13.26 14.61 22.58
C ASP A 155 13.54 15.94 23.30
N GLU A 156 14.55 16.67 22.83
CA GLU A 156 15.03 17.88 23.49
C GLU A 156 14.24 19.15 23.10
N ASP A 157 13.61 19.17 21.92
CA ASP A 157 12.78 20.26 21.41
C ASP A 157 11.34 19.82 21.12
N PRO A 158 10.40 19.95 22.05
CA PRO A 158 9.02 19.48 21.86
C PRO A 158 8.25 20.20 20.73
N TRP A 159 8.79 21.30 20.17
CA TRP A 159 8.14 22.07 19.11
C TRP A 159 8.34 21.49 17.71
N ASN A 160 9.29 20.58 17.54
CA ASN A 160 9.56 19.91 16.26
C ASN A 160 8.77 18.58 16.11
N ASN A 161 8.04 18.19 17.16
CA ASN A 161 7.20 16.99 17.24
C ASN A 161 5.78 17.18 16.75
N ASN A 162 5.46 18.38 16.26
CA ASN A 162 4.10 18.77 15.89
C ASN A 162 4.02 19.22 14.42
N VAL A 163 3.11 18.60 13.69
CA VAL A 163 2.84 18.91 12.28
C VAL A 163 1.38 19.29 12.11
N ASN A 164 1.15 20.39 11.39
CA ASN A 164 -0.19 20.77 10.93
C ASN A 164 -0.41 20.26 9.50
N LEU A 165 -1.54 19.61 9.27
CA LEU A 165 -1.96 19.11 7.97
C LEU A 165 -3.29 19.75 7.59
N THR A 166 -3.43 20.14 6.33
CA THR A 166 -4.72 20.50 5.75
C THR A 166 -5.18 19.36 4.86
N VAL A 167 -6.27 18.71 5.26
CA VAL A 167 -6.87 17.59 4.54
C VAL A 167 -8.15 18.06 3.88
N ARG A 168 -8.28 17.88 2.58
CA ARG A 168 -9.53 18.20 1.87
C ARG A 168 -10.43 16.97 1.83
N LEU A 169 -11.62 17.09 2.41
CA LEU A 169 -12.68 16.10 2.30
C LEU A 169 -13.62 16.46 1.15
N LEU A 170 -13.80 15.53 0.23
CA LEU A 170 -14.74 15.65 -0.88
C LEU A 170 -16.16 15.25 -0.42
N PRO A 171 -17.22 15.79 -1.05
CA PRO A 171 -18.59 15.34 -0.81
C PRO A 171 -18.76 13.85 -1.07
N ALA A 172 -19.65 13.19 -0.32
CA ALA A 172 -19.85 11.75 -0.41
C ALA A 172 -20.30 11.30 -1.82
N GLU A 173 -21.06 12.15 -2.52
CA GLU A 173 -21.53 11.92 -3.89
C GLU A 173 -20.44 11.99 -4.97
N GLU A 174 -19.27 12.57 -4.66
CA GLU A 174 -18.12 12.60 -5.58
C GLU A 174 -17.31 11.29 -5.56
N ARG A 175 -17.67 10.34 -4.68
CA ARG A 175 -17.00 9.03 -4.60
C ARG A 175 -17.13 8.29 -5.95
N PRO A 176 -16.11 7.51 -6.36
CA PRO A 176 -16.18 6.76 -7.60
C PRO A 176 -17.46 5.90 -7.66
N PRO A 177 -18.23 5.91 -8.77
CA PRO A 177 -19.50 5.18 -8.85
C PRO A 177 -19.38 3.68 -8.55
N VAL A 178 -18.22 3.08 -8.84
CA VAL A 178 -17.92 1.68 -8.51
C VAL A 178 -17.88 1.43 -7.01
N GLU A 179 -17.38 2.38 -6.21
CA GLU A 179 -17.36 2.25 -4.75
C GLU A 179 -18.73 2.51 -4.14
N ILE A 180 -19.49 3.48 -4.69
CA ILE A 180 -20.86 3.76 -4.24
C ILE A 180 -21.79 2.56 -4.49
N ALA A 181 -21.64 1.90 -5.64
CA ALA A 181 -22.49 0.76 -6.01
C ALA A 181 -22.05 -0.57 -5.38
N ALA A 182 -20.81 -0.66 -4.88
CA ALA A 182 -20.29 -1.87 -4.27
C ALA A 182 -20.89 -2.09 -2.88
N THR A 183 -21.48 -3.26 -2.68
CA THR A 183 -22.05 -3.67 -1.40
C THR A 183 -21.48 -5.04 -1.02
N TRP A 184 -21.14 -5.22 0.25
CA TRP A 184 -20.77 -6.53 0.77
C TRP A 184 -21.98 -7.47 0.68
N THR A 185 -21.77 -8.60 0.03
CA THR A 185 -22.72 -9.68 -0.07
C THR A 185 -22.05 -11.00 0.26
N THR A 186 -22.86 -12.02 0.48
CA THR A 186 -22.40 -13.33 0.94
C THR A 186 -23.09 -14.42 0.14
N THR A 187 -22.35 -15.50 -0.12
CA THR A 187 -22.90 -16.77 -0.56
C THR A 187 -22.29 -17.92 0.25
N THR A 188 -22.82 -19.12 0.12
CA THR A 188 -22.28 -20.31 0.80
C THR A 188 -21.92 -21.38 -0.22
N THR A 189 -20.88 -22.14 0.10
CA THR A 189 -20.47 -23.34 -0.64
C THR A 189 -20.14 -24.47 0.33
N THR A 190 -19.60 -25.59 -0.14
CA THR A 190 -19.33 -26.75 0.74
C THR A 190 -18.28 -26.45 1.80
N CYS A 191 -17.18 -25.78 1.46
CA CYS A 191 -16.13 -25.42 2.42
C CYS A 191 -16.53 -24.32 3.40
N CYS A 192 -17.30 -23.33 2.93
CA CYS A 192 -17.19 -22.01 3.51
C CYS A 192 -18.31 -21.00 3.14
N GLU A 193 -18.44 -19.97 3.98
CA GLU A 193 -19.22 -18.76 3.73
C GLU A 193 -18.33 -17.75 3.00
N VAL A 194 -18.72 -17.34 1.80
CA VAL A 194 -17.90 -16.50 0.91
C VAL A 194 -18.47 -15.09 0.84
N HIS A 195 -17.72 -14.13 1.37
CA HIS A 195 -18.02 -12.71 1.36
C HIS A 195 -17.30 -12.00 0.22
N TYR A 196 -18.02 -11.19 -0.55
CA TYR A 196 -17.47 -10.45 -1.69
C TYR A 196 -18.22 -9.13 -1.91
N LEU A 197 -17.62 -8.22 -2.69
CA LEU A 197 -18.26 -6.96 -3.08
C LEU A 197 -18.97 -7.11 -4.43
N THR A 198 -20.20 -6.62 -4.52
CA THR A 198 -20.93 -6.50 -5.80
C THR A 198 -20.21 -5.57 -6.77
N GLY A 199 -20.42 -5.77 -8.07
CA GLY A 199 -19.81 -4.98 -9.14
C GLY A 199 -18.31 -5.20 -9.33
N THR A 200 -17.72 -6.24 -8.71
CA THR A 200 -16.28 -6.52 -8.77
C THR A 200 -15.95 -7.79 -9.57
N ALA A 201 -14.66 -7.99 -9.84
CA ALA A 201 -14.13 -9.23 -10.43
C ALA A 201 -14.56 -10.48 -9.65
N ALA A 202 -14.61 -10.38 -8.32
CA ALA A 202 -14.99 -11.49 -7.45
C ALA A 202 -16.44 -11.93 -7.69
N GLU A 203 -17.37 -10.98 -7.82
CA GLU A 203 -18.77 -11.30 -8.15
C GLU A 203 -18.89 -11.91 -9.55
N ARG A 204 -18.23 -11.31 -10.55
CA ARG A 204 -18.27 -11.80 -11.94
C ARG A 204 -17.80 -13.27 -12.03
N ASP A 205 -16.73 -13.60 -11.33
CA ASP A 205 -16.07 -14.90 -11.43
C ASP A 205 -16.50 -15.89 -10.33
N LEU A 206 -17.51 -15.51 -9.53
CA LEU A 206 -17.95 -16.23 -8.33
C LEU A 206 -18.15 -17.74 -8.55
N PRO A 207 -18.85 -18.22 -9.61
CA PRO A 207 -19.03 -19.66 -9.80
C PRO A 207 -17.71 -20.44 -9.91
N ARG A 208 -16.68 -19.85 -10.51
CA ARG A 208 -15.36 -20.46 -10.61
C ARG A 208 -14.63 -20.43 -9.27
N ILE A 209 -14.75 -19.34 -8.52
CA ILE A 209 -14.11 -19.19 -7.20
C ILE A 209 -14.68 -20.20 -6.21
N LEU A 210 -16.00 -20.37 -6.16
CA LEU A 210 -16.64 -21.35 -5.27
C LEU A 210 -16.14 -22.77 -5.56
N ALA A 211 -16.13 -23.18 -6.83
CA ALA A 211 -15.61 -24.49 -7.22
C ALA A 211 -14.14 -24.68 -6.85
N GLN A 212 -13.30 -23.64 -7.03
CA GLN A 212 -11.89 -23.71 -6.64
C GLN A 212 -11.66 -23.75 -5.13
N ALA A 213 -12.53 -23.11 -4.34
CA ALA A 213 -12.46 -23.14 -2.88
C ALA A 213 -12.79 -24.54 -2.34
N ASP A 214 -13.85 -25.16 -2.86
CA ASP A 214 -14.21 -26.54 -2.50
C ASP A 214 -13.12 -27.54 -2.92
N GLU A 215 -12.62 -27.44 -4.17
CA GLU A 215 -11.50 -28.29 -4.63
C GLU A 215 -10.20 -28.09 -3.82
N ALA A 216 -9.93 -26.86 -3.38
CA ALA A 216 -8.76 -26.58 -2.53
C ALA A 216 -8.94 -27.17 -1.13
N MET A 217 -10.13 -27.08 -0.54
CA MET A 217 -10.45 -27.70 0.75
C MET A 217 -10.27 -29.21 0.69
N ASP A 218 -10.95 -29.88 -0.24
CA ASP A 218 -10.88 -31.34 -0.42
C ASP A 218 -9.43 -31.82 -0.57
N TYR A 219 -8.63 -31.05 -1.32
CA TYR A 219 -7.22 -31.33 -1.51
C TYR A 219 -6.44 -31.24 -0.19
N VAL A 220 -6.58 -30.14 0.55
CA VAL A 220 -5.82 -29.92 1.79
C VAL A 220 -6.22 -30.93 2.86
N GLU A 221 -7.52 -31.17 3.06
CA GLU A 221 -8.04 -32.19 3.98
C GLU A 221 -7.45 -33.57 3.69
N THR A 222 -7.46 -33.98 2.41
CA THR A 222 -6.89 -35.26 1.98
C THR A 222 -5.40 -35.35 2.27
N ARG A 223 -4.65 -34.26 2.05
CA ARG A 223 -3.19 -34.24 2.23
C ARG A 223 -2.78 -34.23 3.69
N LEU A 224 -3.51 -33.49 4.53
CA LEU A 224 -3.29 -33.42 5.97
C LEU A 224 -3.95 -34.59 6.74
N ARG A 225 -4.89 -35.30 6.11
CA ARG A 225 -5.71 -36.36 6.73
C ARG A 225 -6.51 -35.82 7.92
N VAL A 226 -7.07 -34.64 7.74
CA VAL A 226 -7.96 -33.98 8.70
C VAL A 226 -9.28 -33.68 8.00
N GLN A 227 -10.32 -33.39 8.78
CA GLN A 227 -11.56 -32.86 8.27
C GLN A 227 -11.89 -31.58 9.02
N GLN A 228 -12.42 -30.60 8.31
CA GLN A 228 -12.95 -29.40 8.91
C GLN A 228 -14.35 -29.67 9.47
N GLU A 229 -14.53 -29.42 10.76
CA GLU A 229 -15.83 -29.63 11.41
C GLU A 229 -16.75 -28.41 11.27
N GLU A 230 -16.18 -27.22 11.15
CA GLU A 230 -16.91 -25.95 11.10
C GLU A 230 -16.60 -25.15 9.84
N SER A 231 -17.63 -24.59 9.19
CA SER A 231 -17.46 -23.65 8.08
C SER A 231 -16.68 -22.41 8.53
N PHE A 232 -15.83 -21.88 7.67
CA PHE A 232 -15.09 -20.63 7.88
C PHE A 232 -15.54 -19.55 6.89
N SER A 233 -15.21 -18.29 7.19
CA SER A 233 -15.50 -17.14 6.34
C SER A 233 -14.33 -16.86 5.39
N LEU A 234 -14.60 -16.89 4.08
CA LEU A 234 -13.69 -16.47 3.01
C LEU A 234 -14.08 -15.07 2.52
N TYR A 235 -13.21 -14.08 2.72
CA TYR A 235 -13.38 -12.71 2.23
C TYR A 235 -12.58 -12.49 0.95
N LEU A 236 -13.25 -12.08 -0.12
CA LEU A 236 -12.62 -11.69 -1.38
C LEU A 236 -12.50 -10.17 -1.43
N ILE A 237 -11.27 -9.65 -1.45
CA ILE A 237 -11.00 -8.22 -1.46
C ILE A 237 -10.44 -7.75 -2.81
N GLY A 238 -10.95 -6.61 -3.29
CA GLY A 238 -10.48 -5.94 -4.52
C GLY A 238 -9.20 -5.13 -4.32
N ARG A 239 -8.33 -5.54 -3.40
CA ARG A 239 -7.02 -4.91 -3.13
C ARG A 239 -5.99 -5.99 -2.88
N VAL A 240 -4.74 -5.71 -3.23
CA VAL A 240 -3.61 -6.58 -2.89
C VAL A 240 -3.29 -6.43 -1.41
N ILE A 241 -3.28 -7.52 -0.67
CA ILE A 241 -2.72 -7.60 0.68
C ILE A 241 -1.63 -8.66 0.70
N GLY A 242 -0.47 -8.31 1.26
CA GLY A 242 0.70 -9.18 1.29
C GLY A 242 0.93 -9.85 -0.06
N HIS A 243 0.85 -11.18 -0.05
CA HIS A 243 1.13 -12.03 -1.20
C HIS A 243 -0.08 -12.66 -1.88
N GLY A 244 -1.28 -12.18 -1.56
CA GLY A 244 -2.52 -12.65 -2.20
C GLY A 244 -3.56 -13.17 -1.22
N GLY A 245 -3.21 -13.34 0.05
CA GLY A 245 -4.14 -13.69 1.10
C GLY A 245 -3.49 -13.82 2.47
N TYR A 246 -4.32 -14.07 3.48
CA TYR A 246 -3.91 -14.50 4.81
C TYR A 246 -5.07 -15.21 5.51
N ALA A 247 -4.75 -16.20 6.34
CA ALA A 247 -5.68 -16.76 7.32
C ALA A 247 -5.56 -16.03 8.66
N GLN A 248 -6.69 -15.81 9.32
CA GLN A 248 -6.77 -15.33 10.70
C GLN A 248 -7.46 -16.39 11.55
N GLY A 249 -6.67 -17.12 12.35
CA GLY A 249 -7.21 -18.22 13.15
C GLY A 249 -7.73 -19.37 12.29
N SER A 250 -8.73 -20.09 12.80
CA SER A 250 -9.37 -21.24 12.15
C SER A 250 -10.71 -20.90 11.49
N ASP A 251 -11.16 -19.64 11.55
CA ASP A 251 -12.51 -19.21 11.16
C ASP A 251 -12.52 -18.20 10.02
N ARG A 252 -11.37 -17.59 9.68
CA ARG A 252 -11.31 -16.50 8.70
C ARG A 252 -10.16 -16.63 7.72
N LEU A 253 -10.50 -16.41 6.46
CA LEU A 253 -9.58 -16.38 5.33
C LEU A 253 -9.85 -15.12 4.51
N VAL A 254 -8.81 -14.35 4.17
CA VAL A 254 -8.92 -13.18 3.30
C VAL A 254 -8.05 -13.40 2.07
N ILE A 255 -8.61 -13.24 0.87
CA ILE A 255 -7.93 -13.43 -0.40
C ILE A 255 -8.06 -12.17 -1.26
N SER A 256 -6.94 -11.69 -1.81
CA SER A 256 -6.92 -10.67 -2.84
C SER A 256 -7.40 -11.22 -4.17
N TYR A 257 -8.50 -10.68 -4.68
CA TYR A 257 -9.07 -11.07 -5.97
C TYR A 257 -9.33 -9.83 -6.85
N LEU A 258 -8.54 -9.70 -7.91
CA LEU A 258 -8.48 -8.54 -8.79
C LEU A 258 -8.64 -8.96 -10.26
N ASP A 259 -9.07 -8.03 -11.11
CA ASP A 259 -9.16 -8.26 -12.57
C ASP A 259 -7.81 -8.55 -13.25
N ARG A 260 -6.72 -8.11 -12.63
CA ARG A 260 -5.36 -8.41 -13.07
C ARG A 260 -4.84 -9.63 -12.31
N HIS A 261 -4.19 -10.54 -13.01
CA HIS A 261 -3.38 -11.60 -12.41
C HIS A 261 -2.15 -10.99 -11.71
N TYR A 262 -2.35 -10.40 -10.54
CA TYR A 262 -1.33 -9.61 -9.85
C TYR A 262 -0.19 -10.47 -9.30
N ALA A 263 -0.50 -11.60 -8.68
CA ALA A 263 0.52 -12.48 -8.09
C ALA A 263 1.17 -13.43 -9.11
N GLY A 264 0.84 -13.32 -10.41
CA GLY A 264 1.22 -14.32 -11.43
C GLY A 264 0.76 -15.75 -11.09
N GLY A 265 -0.09 -15.90 -10.07
CA GLY A 265 -0.41 -17.15 -9.39
C GLY A 265 -1.79 -17.69 -9.73
N ASN A 266 -1.93 -19.00 -9.54
CA ASN A 266 -3.18 -19.71 -9.67
C ASN A 266 -3.96 -19.52 -8.35
N LEU A 267 -5.19 -18.98 -8.41
CA LEU A 267 -6.06 -18.82 -7.23
C LEU A 267 -6.15 -20.13 -6.42
N GLN A 268 -6.18 -21.28 -7.09
CA GLN A 268 -6.23 -22.57 -6.42
C GLN A 268 -4.98 -22.85 -5.56
N GLU A 269 -3.80 -22.40 -5.97
CA GLU A 269 -2.58 -22.57 -5.18
C GLU A 269 -2.62 -21.72 -3.92
N VAL A 270 -3.03 -20.46 -4.06
CA VAL A 270 -3.19 -19.53 -2.92
C VAL A 270 -4.25 -20.06 -1.95
N LEU A 271 -5.39 -20.54 -2.46
CA LEU A 271 -6.42 -21.16 -1.62
C LEU A 271 -5.89 -22.37 -0.86
N ARG A 272 -5.12 -23.26 -1.50
CA ARG A 272 -4.50 -24.41 -0.80
C ARG A 272 -3.53 -23.97 0.28
N HIS A 273 -2.69 -22.98 0.00
CA HIS A 273 -1.74 -22.41 0.97
C HIS A 273 -2.49 -21.87 2.19
N GLU A 274 -3.46 -21.01 1.96
CA GLU A 274 -4.14 -20.35 3.07
C GLU A 274 -5.14 -21.25 3.81
N ILE A 275 -5.81 -22.18 3.13
CA ILE A 275 -6.65 -23.21 3.80
C ILE A 275 -5.78 -24.12 4.67
N THR A 276 -4.53 -24.39 4.28
CA THR A 276 -3.59 -25.12 5.15
C THR A 276 -3.40 -24.39 6.47
N HIS A 277 -3.31 -23.06 6.47
CA HIS A 277 -3.22 -22.27 7.71
C HIS A 277 -4.50 -22.35 8.55
N VAL A 278 -5.68 -22.32 7.93
CA VAL A 278 -6.97 -22.48 8.63
C VAL A 278 -7.04 -23.83 9.36
N LEU A 279 -6.67 -24.92 8.68
CA LEU A 279 -6.72 -26.27 9.27
C LEU A 279 -5.58 -26.51 10.28
N ASP A 280 -4.38 -25.95 10.05
CA ASP A 280 -3.27 -26.02 11.01
C ASP A 280 -3.62 -25.31 12.32
N ALA A 281 -4.25 -24.14 12.24
CA ALA A 281 -4.73 -23.39 13.38
C ALA A 281 -5.84 -24.12 14.16
N ALA A 282 -6.70 -24.89 13.47
CA ALA A 282 -7.82 -25.60 14.06
C ALA A 282 -7.40 -26.82 14.91
N GLY A 283 -6.27 -27.47 14.63
CA GLY A 283 -5.99 -28.77 15.26
C GLY A 283 -4.56 -29.30 15.28
N LEU A 284 -3.58 -28.64 14.65
CA LEU A 284 -2.25 -29.25 14.49
C LEU A 284 -1.20 -28.67 15.46
N SER A 285 -1.05 -27.34 15.59
CA SER A 285 -0.26 -26.73 16.67
C SER A 285 -0.36 -25.19 16.71
N PRO A 286 -1.11 -24.58 17.64
CA PRO A 286 -1.20 -23.11 17.75
C PRO A 286 0.10 -22.42 18.17
N ARG A 287 1.18 -23.17 18.46
CA ARG A 287 2.50 -22.66 18.85
C ARG A 287 3.62 -23.09 17.90
N ALA A 288 3.29 -23.61 16.72
CA ALA A 288 4.31 -23.91 15.73
C ALA A 288 5.05 -22.62 15.34
N PRO A 289 6.40 -22.63 15.29
CA PRO A 289 7.17 -21.51 14.78
C PRO A 289 6.74 -21.15 13.36
N ALA A 290 6.82 -19.86 12.99
CA ALA A 290 6.39 -19.36 11.68
C ALA A 290 6.98 -20.16 10.51
N MET A 291 8.27 -20.52 10.59
CA MET A 291 8.94 -21.37 9.61
C MET A 291 8.20 -22.69 9.35
N MET A 292 7.68 -23.34 10.38
CA MET A 292 6.99 -24.62 10.22
C MET A 292 5.59 -24.43 9.63
N ARG A 293 4.89 -23.37 10.05
CA ARG A 293 3.54 -23.04 9.56
C ARG A 293 3.56 -22.69 8.07
N GLU A 294 4.41 -21.75 7.66
CA GLU A 294 4.55 -21.37 6.26
C GLU A 294 5.16 -22.51 5.42
N GLY A 295 6.14 -23.24 5.97
CA GLY A 295 6.74 -24.38 5.30
C GLY A 295 5.74 -25.51 5.03
N LEU A 296 4.82 -25.77 5.95
CA LEU A 296 3.73 -26.73 5.78
C LEU A 296 2.77 -26.28 4.68
N ALA A 297 2.33 -25.02 4.70
CA ALA A 297 1.46 -24.45 3.68
C ALA A 297 2.04 -24.57 2.27
N VAL A 298 3.31 -24.19 2.07
CA VAL A 298 4.02 -24.35 0.79
C VAL A 298 4.15 -25.81 0.38
N TRP A 299 4.46 -26.70 1.33
CA TRP A 299 4.62 -28.14 1.03
C TRP A 299 3.30 -28.80 0.63
N ILE A 300 2.19 -28.42 1.29
CA ILE A 300 0.86 -28.92 0.97
C ILE A 300 0.42 -28.39 -0.39
N ALA A 301 0.45 -27.07 -0.60
CA ALA A 301 0.01 -26.44 -1.83
C ALA A 301 0.78 -26.97 -3.05
N GLY A 302 2.08 -27.21 -2.88
CA GLY A 302 3.00 -27.59 -3.96
C GLY A 302 3.84 -26.43 -4.48
N GLY A 303 3.86 -25.32 -3.75
CA GLY A 303 4.50 -24.06 -4.07
C GLY A 303 3.86 -22.92 -3.27
N HIS A 304 4.33 -21.69 -3.47
CA HIS A 304 3.80 -20.53 -2.76
C HIS A 304 2.68 -19.82 -3.55
N PHE A 305 2.91 -19.50 -4.84
CA PHE A 305 1.92 -18.82 -5.71
C PHE A 305 1.54 -19.62 -6.95
N LYS A 306 2.42 -20.55 -7.29
CA LYS A 306 2.35 -21.40 -8.46
C LYS A 306 2.97 -22.73 -8.08
N PRO A 307 2.69 -23.80 -8.84
CA PRO A 307 3.41 -25.06 -8.67
C PRO A 307 4.92 -24.83 -8.78
N GLU A 308 5.67 -25.32 -7.80
CA GLU A 308 7.12 -25.17 -7.72
C GLU A 308 7.82 -26.52 -7.56
N PRO A 309 8.97 -26.72 -8.21
CA PRO A 309 9.74 -27.94 -8.06
C PRO A 309 10.54 -27.88 -6.74
N LEU A 310 9.84 -27.93 -5.60
CA LEU A 310 10.39 -27.68 -4.26
C LEU A 310 11.68 -28.48 -4.00
N ARG A 311 11.70 -29.77 -4.37
CA ARG A 311 12.89 -30.63 -4.23
C ARG A 311 14.08 -30.14 -5.06
N ALA A 312 13.85 -29.75 -6.31
CA ALA A 312 14.92 -29.28 -7.20
C ALA A 312 15.46 -27.92 -6.74
N ARG A 313 14.58 -27.03 -6.26
CA ARG A 313 14.97 -25.75 -5.66
C ARG A 313 15.78 -25.94 -4.39
N GLY A 314 15.33 -26.80 -3.46
CA GLY A 314 16.09 -27.13 -2.26
C GLY A 314 17.48 -27.69 -2.58
N ALA A 315 17.57 -28.58 -3.57
CA ALA A 315 18.86 -29.10 -4.04
C ALA A 315 19.75 -28.02 -4.70
N ALA A 316 19.16 -27.04 -5.39
CA ALA A 316 19.90 -25.91 -5.96
C ALA A 316 20.44 -24.99 -4.85
N ILE A 317 19.62 -24.62 -3.88
CA ILE A 317 19.99 -23.79 -2.72
C ILE A 317 21.19 -24.42 -1.99
N LEU A 318 21.13 -25.74 -1.74
CA LEU A 318 22.24 -26.47 -1.12
C LEU A 318 23.52 -26.43 -1.97
N ARG A 319 23.43 -26.73 -3.28
CA ARG A 319 24.59 -26.75 -4.19
C ARG A 319 25.25 -25.39 -4.37
N LEU A 320 24.46 -24.32 -4.32
CA LEU A 320 24.94 -22.95 -4.46
C LEU A 320 25.47 -22.37 -3.14
N GLY A 321 25.29 -23.07 -2.02
CA GLY A 321 25.62 -22.54 -0.69
C GLY A 321 24.74 -21.36 -0.29
N TRP A 322 23.52 -21.27 -0.81
CA TRP A 322 22.56 -20.19 -0.56
C TRP A 322 21.55 -20.54 0.54
N TYR A 323 21.81 -21.60 1.31
CA TYR A 323 20.91 -21.98 2.40
C TYR A 323 21.09 -21.02 3.57
N ILE A 324 19.98 -20.78 4.27
CA ILE A 324 19.98 -20.07 5.54
C ILE A 324 20.13 -21.13 6.64
N PRO A 325 21.06 -20.96 7.60
CA PRO A 325 21.16 -21.86 8.74
C PRO A 325 19.82 -22.00 9.47
N LEU A 326 19.51 -23.20 9.93
CA LEU A 326 18.20 -23.49 10.53
C LEU A 326 17.90 -22.62 11.77
N GLY A 327 18.91 -22.33 12.59
CA GLY A 327 18.77 -21.46 13.75
C GLY A 327 18.34 -20.05 13.36
N ASP A 328 19.04 -19.47 12.39
CA ASP A 328 18.73 -18.12 11.87
C ASP A 328 17.32 -18.09 11.24
N LEU A 329 16.98 -19.10 10.43
CA LEU A 329 15.66 -19.20 9.80
C LEU A 329 14.52 -19.38 10.81
N ALA A 330 14.75 -20.09 11.92
CA ALA A 330 13.72 -20.34 12.92
C ALA A 330 13.40 -19.10 13.76
N GLU A 331 14.41 -18.30 14.10
CA GLU A 331 14.25 -17.08 14.92
C GLU A 331 13.82 -15.87 14.09
N GLU A 332 14.33 -15.76 12.85
CA GLU A 332 14.22 -14.56 12.03
C GLU A 332 13.48 -14.79 10.71
N PHE A 333 12.58 -15.79 10.68
CA PHE A 333 11.88 -16.26 9.49
C PHE A 333 11.32 -15.14 8.60
N TYR A 334 10.62 -14.16 9.19
CA TYR A 334 9.99 -13.07 8.43
C TYR A 334 10.98 -12.03 7.90
N THR A 335 12.21 -11.98 8.42
CA THR A 335 13.26 -11.09 7.90
C THR A 335 14.03 -11.72 6.75
N HIS A 336 13.97 -13.04 6.64
CA HIS A 336 14.50 -13.78 5.52
C HIS A 336 13.43 -13.85 4.43
N GLN A 337 13.74 -13.36 3.24
CA GLN A 337 12.84 -13.43 2.09
C GLN A 337 12.40 -14.89 1.83
N HIS A 338 11.21 -15.25 2.29
CA HIS A 338 10.44 -16.40 1.85
C HIS A 338 9.46 -16.00 0.73
N GLU A 339 9.48 -14.71 0.38
CA GLU A 339 8.61 -14.01 -0.53
C GLU A 339 9.40 -13.72 -1.80
N ILE A 340 9.23 -14.58 -2.81
CA ILE A 340 10.03 -14.54 -4.04
C ILE A 340 9.33 -13.64 -5.05
N GLY A 341 10.05 -12.60 -5.49
CA GLY A 341 10.03 -12.12 -6.87
C GLY A 341 11.20 -12.72 -7.63
#